data_AF-A0A2E4AAI5-F1
#
_entry.id   AF-A0A2E4AAI5-F1
#
_cell.length_a   1.000
_cell.length_b   1.000
_cell.length_c   1.000
_cell.angle_alpha   90.00
_cell.angle_beta   90.00
_cell.angle_gamma   90.00
#
_symmetry.space_group_name_H-M   'P 1'
#
loop_
_entity.id
_entity.type
_entity.pdbx_description
1 polymer ?
#
loop_
_entity_poly.entity_id
_entity_poly.type
_entity_poly.pdbx_seq_one_letter_code
_entity_poly.pdbx_strand_id
1 'polypeptide(L)'
;MGWADVGYHGSKIRTPNIDRLQQRGVELDRFYVAPMCTPTRAALLTGRYWSRFGNTKPSNERVLPWDTVTLARAVKEEGYRTSISGKWHLGS
;
A
#
# COMPACT_ATOMS: atom_id res chain seq x y z
N MET A 1 9.29 -3.25 5.20
CA MET A 1 10.24 -2.18 5.54
C MET A 1 9.82 -1.67 6.89
N GLY A 2 10.73 -1.73 7.86
CA GLY A 2 10.55 -1.12 9.17
C GLY A 2 10.79 0.38 9.12
N TRP A 3 10.32 1.08 10.16
CA TRP A 3 10.47 2.52 10.29
C TRP A 3 11.93 2.97 10.18
N ALA A 4 12.84 2.31 10.89
CA ALA A 4 14.26 2.67 10.94
C ALA A 4 15.13 2.08 9.81
N ASP A 5 14.53 1.54 8.74
CA ASP A 5 15.30 0.95 7.62
C ASP A 5 15.86 2.00 6.65
N VAL A 6 15.37 3.25 6.70
CA VAL A 6 15.74 4.33 5.77
C VAL A 6 16.77 5.27 6.38
N GLY A 7 17.67 5.79 5.53
CA GLY A 7 18.78 6.66 5.92
C GLY A 7 18.32 7.95 6.61
N TYR A 8 17.22 8.55 6.15
CA TYR A 8 16.64 9.74 6.78
C TYR A 8 16.03 9.48 8.18
N HIS A 9 15.91 8.21 8.61
CA HIS A 9 15.61 7.83 10.00
C HIS A 9 16.84 7.28 10.76
N GLY A 10 18.06 7.55 10.27
CA GLY A 10 19.30 7.17 10.93
C GLY A 10 19.77 5.73 10.66
N SER A 11 19.22 5.06 9.64
CA SER A 11 19.67 3.71 9.28
C SER A 11 21.13 3.67 8.80
N LYS A 12 21.79 2.53 9.02
CA LYS A 12 23.08 2.21 8.38
C LYS A 12 22.92 1.72 6.94
N ILE A 13 21.70 1.37 6.53
CA ILE A 13 21.38 0.93 5.16
C ILE A 13 21.45 2.14 4.24
N ARG A 14 22.17 2.01 3.13
CA ARG A 14 22.28 3.09 2.14
C ARG A 14 21.02 3.15 1.28
N THR A 15 20.17 4.16 1.49
CA THR A 15 18.93 4.39 0.74
C THR A 15 18.92 5.69 -0.07
N PRO A 16 19.98 6.00 -0.85
CA PRO A 16 20.20 7.36 -1.38
C PRO A 16 19.09 7.88 -2.31
N ASN A 17 18.37 6.99 -3.00
CA ASN A 17 17.25 7.40 -3.85
C ASN A 17 15.99 7.75 -3.04
N ILE A 18 15.74 7.05 -1.94
CA ILE A 18 14.63 7.32 -1.03
C ILE A 18 14.92 8.59 -0.22
N ASP A 19 16.16 8.75 0.28
CA ASP A 19 16.57 9.94 1.03
C ASP A 19 16.43 11.20 0.16
N ARG A 20 16.80 11.12 -1.13
CA ARG A 20 16.61 12.21 -2.09
C ARG A 20 15.14 12.54 -2.33
N LEU A 21 14.25 11.54 -2.31
CA LEU A 21 12.81 11.77 -2.44
C LEU A 21 12.27 12.52 -1.23
N GLN A 22 12.70 12.14 -0.02
CA GLN A 22 12.32 12.82 1.22
C GLN A 22 12.78 14.29 1.22
N GLN A 23 14.03 14.57 0.84
CA GLN A 23 14.58 15.94 0.80
C GLN A 23 13.85 16.90 -0.15
N ARG A 24 13.12 16.37 -1.14
CA ARG A 24 12.41 17.15 -2.16
C ARG A 24 10.88 17.08 -2.01
N GLY A 25 10.40 16.44 -0.95
CA GLY A 25 8.99 16.13 -0.77
C GLY A 25 8.51 16.40 0.64
N VAL A 26 7.46 15.69 1.02
CA VAL A 26 6.88 15.73 2.37
C VAL A 26 7.08 14.37 3.01
N GLU A 27 7.55 14.38 4.26
CA GLU A 27 7.61 13.20 5.11
C GLU A 27 6.32 13.07 5.93
N LEU A 28 5.76 11.86 5.96
CA LEU A 28 4.67 11.53 6.84
C LEU A 28 5.25 10.84 8.08
N ASP A 29 5.51 11.61 9.13
CA ASP A 29 6.14 11.13 10.37
C ASP A 29 5.21 10.25 11.24
N ARG A 30 3.93 10.20 10.88
CA ARG A 30 2.85 9.45 11.55
C ARG A 30 1.96 8.72 10.53
N PHE A 31 2.57 7.89 9.70
CA PHE A 31 1.87 7.06 8.71
C PHE A 31 1.60 5.64 9.22
N TYR A 32 0.32 5.26 9.35
CA TYR A 32 -0.09 3.99 9.95
C TYR A 32 -0.78 3.06 8.95
N VAL A 33 -0.57 1.75 9.14
CA VAL A 33 -1.14 0.66 8.34
C VAL A 33 -1.55 -0.51 9.24
N ALA A 34 -2.21 -1.53 8.69
CA ALA A 34 -2.41 -2.78 9.41
C ALA A 34 -1.06 -3.53 9.57
N PRO A 35 -0.87 -4.32 10.64
CA PRO A 35 0.37 -5.08 10.84
C PRO A 35 0.56 -6.24 9.85
N MET A 36 -0.37 -6.44 8.90
CA MET A 36 -0.36 -7.55 7.95
C MET A 36 -0.59 -7.08 6.52
N CYS A 37 -0.05 -7.84 5.56
CA CYS A 37 -0.03 -7.48 4.15
C CYS A 37 -1.42 -7.39 3.50
N THR A 38 -2.24 -8.44 3.60
CA THR A 38 -3.56 -8.49 2.95
C THR A 38 -4.51 -7.40 3.47
N PRO A 39 -4.66 -7.18 4.80
CA PRO A 39 -5.41 -6.04 5.33
C PRO A 39 -4.92 -4.67 4.85
N THR A 40 -3.60 -4.41 4.89
CA THR A 40 -3.01 -3.14 4.43
C THR A 40 -3.29 -2.88 2.96
N ARG A 41 -3.18 -3.91 2.11
CA ARG A 41 -3.41 -3.80 0.67
C ARG A 41 -4.88 -3.55 0.33
N ALA A 42 -5.79 -4.23 1.05
CA ALA A 42 -7.22 -4.00 0.89
C ALA A 42 -7.58 -2.55 1.24
N ALA A 43 -7.06 -2.02 2.35
CA ALA A 43 -7.30 -0.63 2.73
C ALA A 43 -6.68 0.38 1.77
N LEU A 44 -5.43 0.16 1.34
CA LEU A 44 -4.76 1.04 0.40
C LEU A 44 -5.53 1.18 -0.93
N LEU A 45 -6.00 0.06 -1.48
CA LEU A 45 -6.65 0.08 -2.80
C LEU A 45 -8.09 0.55 -2.75
N THR A 46 -8.78 0.44 -1.61
CA THR A 46 -10.22 0.74 -1.52
C THR A 46 -10.52 2.02 -0.75
N GLY A 47 -9.55 2.56 0.00
CA GLY A 47 -9.77 3.66 0.95
C GLY A 47 -10.65 3.28 2.13
N ARG A 48 -10.91 1.98 2.36
CA ARG A 48 -11.86 1.47 3.37
C ARG A 48 -11.16 0.57 4.36
N TYR A 49 -11.61 0.59 5.60
CA TYR A 49 -11.08 -0.29 6.64
C TYR A 49 -11.28 -1.76 6.27
N TRP A 50 -10.21 -2.56 6.36
CA TRP A 50 -10.14 -3.94 5.82
C TRP A 50 -11.18 -4.89 6.40
N SER A 51 -11.61 -4.68 7.65
CA SER A 51 -12.60 -5.54 8.31
C SER A 51 -13.97 -5.52 7.61
N ARG A 52 -14.26 -4.48 6.81
CA ARG A 52 -15.48 -4.41 5.99
C ARG A 52 -15.54 -5.50 4.91
N PHE A 53 -14.41 -6.13 4.61
CA PHE A 53 -14.30 -7.23 3.66
C PHE A 53 -14.09 -8.59 4.36
N GLY A 54 -14.28 -8.66 5.69
CA GLY A 54 -14.04 -9.88 6.49
C GLY A 54 -12.57 -10.28 6.60
N ASN A 55 -11.64 -9.41 6.21
CA ASN A 55 -10.22 -9.72 6.10
C ASN A 55 -9.44 -9.16 7.29
N THR A 56 -8.93 -10.02 8.16
CA THR A 56 -8.10 -9.64 9.32
C THR A 56 -6.72 -10.28 9.32
N LYS A 57 -6.43 -11.15 8.36
CA LYS A 57 -5.21 -11.96 8.26
C LYS A 57 -4.75 -12.10 6.81
N PRO A 58 -3.50 -12.46 6.55
CA PRO A 58 -3.08 -12.86 5.21
C PRO A 58 -4.00 -13.93 4.62
N SER A 59 -4.38 -13.75 3.36
CA SER A 59 -5.21 -14.71 2.64
C SER A 59 -4.79 -14.79 1.18
N ASN A 60 -4.76 -16.01 0.66
CA ASN A 60 -4.65 -16.29 -0.77
C ASN A 60 -6.04 -16.39 -1.42
N GLU A 61 -7.11 -16.51 -0.64
CA GLU A 61 -8.47 -16.46 -1.16
C GLU A 61 -8.83 -15.04 -1.62
N ARG A 62 -9.84 -14.93 -2.48
CA ARG A 62 -10.35 -13.63 -2.94
C ARG A 62 -10.83 -12.80 -1.75
N VAL A 63 -10.23 -11.63 -1.59
CA VAL A 63 -10.52 -10.70 -0.48
C VAL A 63 -11.60 -9.70 -0.85
N LEU A 64 -11.55 -9.18 -2.08
CA LEU A 64 -12.44 -8.11 -2.52
C LEU A 64 -13.59 -8.68 -3.36
N PRO A 65 -14.84 -8.28 -3.12
CA PRO A 65 -15.94 -8.46 -4.08
C PRO A 65 -15.58 -7.89 -5.46
N TRP A 66 -16.07 -8.51 -6.53
CA TRP A 66 -15.73 -8.16 -7.92
C TRP A 66 -16.05 -6.71 -8.31
N ASP A 67 -17.10 -6.16 -7.73
CA ASP A 67 -17.61 -4.81 -7.97
C ASP A 67 -16.93 -3.75 -7.11
N THR A 68 -15.98 -4.14 -6.24
CA THR A 68 -15.25 -3.19 -5.39
C THR A 68 -14.48 -2.19 -6.25
N VAL A 69 -14.82 -0.91 -6.12
CA VAL A 69 -14.06 0.18 -6.73
C VAL A 69 -12.71 0.28 -6.02
N THR A 70 -11.64 0.09 -6.78
CA THR A 70 -10.26 0.33 -6.33
C THR A 70 -9.77 1.68 -6.81
N LEU A 71 -8.70 2.21 -6.20
CA LEU A 71 -8.02 3.42 -6.64
C LEU A 71 -7.67 3.36 -8.14
N ALA A 72 -7.17 2.21 -8.60
CA ALA A 72 -6.88 1.99 -10.01
C ALA A 72 -8.13 2.08 -10.90
N ARG A 73 -9.27 1.51 -10.45
CA ARG A 73 -10.53 1.62 -11.20
C ARG A 73 -11.01 3.07 -11.26
N ALA A 74 -11.00 3.77 -10.13
CA ALA A 74 -11.43 5.16 -10.04
C ALA A 74 -10.62 6.08 -10.99
N VAL A 75 -9.29 6.00 -10.97
CA VAL A 75 -8.48 6.85 -11.87
C VAL A 75 -8.55 6.41 -13.33
N LYS A 76 -8.82 5.13 -13.60
CA LYS A 76 -9.02 4.63 -14.98
C LYS A 76 -10.28 5.23 -15.61
N GLU A 77 -11.34 5.43 -14.83
CA GLU A 77 -12.56 6.10 -15.27
C GLU A 77 -12.29 7.57 -15.67
N GLU A 78 -11.30 8.21 -15.05
CA GLU A 78 -10.79 9.55 -15.40
C GLU A 78 -9.73 9.55 -16.53
N GLY A 79 -9.58 8.44 -17.28
CA GLY A 79 -8.71 8.35 -18.44
C GLY A 79 -7.25 7.96 -18.18
N TYR A 80 -6.89 7.60 -16.93
CA TYR A 80 -5.53 7.14 -16.62
C TYR A 80 -5.27 5.73 -17.15
N ARG A 81 -4.06 5.51 -17.67
CA ARG A 81 -3.52 4.16 -17.91
C ARG A 81 -3.01 3.59 -16.58
N THR A 82 -3.54 2.43 -16.18
CA THR A 82 -3.20 1.81 -14.90
C THR A 82 -2.48 0.47 -15.11
N SER A 83 -1.45 0.21 -14.31
CA SER A 83 -0.77 -1.09 -14.25
C SER A 83 -0.34 -1.39 -12.81
N ILE A 84 -0.09 -2.67 -12.53
CA ILE A 84 0.54 -3.13 -11.29
C ILE A 84 1.75 -3.98 -11.66
N SER A 85 2.84 -3.83 -10.90
CA SER A 85 4.01 -4.70 -10.98
C SER A 85 4.37 -5.18 -9.57
N GLY A 86 4.60 -6.49 -9.43
CA GLY A 86 4.93 -7.13 -8.16
C GLY A 86 3.73 -7.77 -7.44
N LYS A 87 3.78 -7.77 -6.11
CA LYS A 87 2.88 -8.57 -5.26
C LYS A 87 1.44 -8.02 -5.25
N TRP A 88 0.46 -8.90 -5.47
CA TRP A 88 -0.98 -8.62 -5.32
C TRP A 88 -1.52 -8.96 -3.92
N HIS A 89 -1.71 -10.25 -3.61
CA HIS A 89 -2.10 -10.80 -2.30
C HIS A 89 -3.49 -10.37 -1.76
N LEU A 90 -4.48 -10.28 -2.67
CA LEU A 90 -5.91 -10.06 -2.37
C LEU A 90 -6.81 -11.13 -3.04
N GLY A 91 -6.28 -12.33 -3.21
CA GLY A 91 -6.82 -13.40 -4.07
C GLY A 91 -5.80 -13.79 -5.12
N SER A 92 -5.22 -14.98 -4.99
CA SER A 92 -4.16 -15.54 -5.85
C SER A 92 -4.25 -17.06 -5.90
#